data_AF-A0A7D8YGP9-F1
#
_entry.id   AF-A0A7D8YGP9-F1
#
_cell.length_a   1.000
_cell.length_b   1.000
_cell.length_c   1.000
_cell.angle_alpha   90.00
_cell.angle_beta   90.00
_cell.angle_gamma   90.00
#
_symmetry.space_group_name_H-M   'P 1'
#
loop_
_entity.id
_entity.type
_entity.pdbx_description
1 polymer ?
#
loop_
_entity_poly.entity_id
_entity_poly.type
_entity_poly.pdbx_seq_one_letter_code
_entity_poly.pdbx_strand_id
1 'polypeptide(L)'
;MRFGKRVRELRVRRELTQQQLADRMGVSLSYINKVENEKLHFGDYPSEKFINRLATELDADEDELLLLTDRVPPSIRQRIQQQPAEFRLLAQLKPRDLRRLVASIPR
;
A
#
# COMPACT_ATOMS: atom_id res chain seq x y z
N MET A 1 -4.71 -5.50 -8.69
CA MET A 1 -3.41 -6.12 -8.34
C MET A 1 -3.44 -6.43 -6.85
N ARG A 2 -2.71 -7.43 -6.38
CA ARG A 2 -2.70 -7.87 -4.98
C ARG A 2 -1.39 -7.48 -4.29
N PHE A 3 -1.41 -7.18 -2.99
CA PHE A 3 -0.24 -6.69 -2.24
C PHE A 3 0.96 -7.63 -2.36
N GLY A 4 0.80 -8.92 -2.02
CA GLY A 4 1.91 -9.88 -2.05
C GLY A 4 2.54 -10.03 -3.44
N LYS A 5 1.70 -10.03 -4.49
CA LYS A 5 2.17 -10.06 -5.88
C LYS A 5 2.99 -8.81 -6.23
N ARG A 6 2.53 -7.62 -5.81
CA ARG A 6 3.26 -6.36 -6.05
C ARG A 6 4.60 -6.33 -5.34
N VAL A 7 4.67 -6.80 -4.09
CA VAL A 7 5.93 -6.92 -3.35
C VAL A 7 6.93 -7.81 -4.10
N ARG A 8 6.47 -8.97 -4.59
CA ARG A 8 7.32 -9.87 -5.40
C ARG A 8 7.83 -9.20 -6.68
N GLU A 9 6.97 -8.50 -7.40
CA GLU A 9 7.34 -7.77 -8.62
C GLU A 9 8.42 -6.72 -8.35
N LEU A 10 8.25 -5.91 -7.28
CA LEU A 10 9.21 -4.90 -6.87
C LEU A 10 10.54 -5.52 -6.43
N ARG A 11 10.50 -6.61 -5.65
CA ARG A 11 11.72 -7.33 -5.24
C ARG A 11 12.51 -7.84 -6.43
N VAL A 12 11.83 -8.46 -7.40
CA VAL A 12 12.48 -8.98 -8.62
C VAL A 12 13.06 -7.84 -9.47
N ARG A 13 12.36 -6.69 -9.56
CA ARG A 13 12.88 -5.50 -10.23
C ARG A 13 14.14 -4.94 -9.58
N ARG A 14 14.28 -5.09 -8.27
CA ARG A 14 15.49 -4.76 -7.50
C ARG A 14 16.56 -5.85 -7.54
N GLU A 15 16.35 -6.93 -8.30
CA GLU A 15 17.26 -8.07 -8.43
C GLU A 15 17.57 -8.77 -7.10
N LEU A 16 16.65 -8.69 -6.14
CA LEU A 16 16.82 -9.30 -4.82
C LEU A 16 16.21 -10.70 -4.78
N THR A 17 16.91 -11.63 -4.16
CA THR A 17 16.32 -12.89 -3.68
C THR A 17 15.42 -12.64 -2.47
N GLN A 18 14.52 -13.58 -2.16
CA GLN A 18 13.71 -13.47 -0.93
C GLN A 18 14.57 -13.45 0.34
N GLN A 19 15.70 -14.17 0.35
CA GLN A 19 16.63 -14.17 1.48
C GLN A 19 17.28 -12.80 1.67
N GLN A 20 17.76 -12.18 0.59
CA GLN A 20 18.36 -10.84 0.66
C GLN A 20 17.34 -9.78 1.14
N LEU A 21 16.09 -9.86 0.69
CA LEU A 21 15.04 -8.97 1.20
C LEU A 21 14.75 -9.25 2.69
N ALA A 22 14.72 -10.51 3.11
CA ALA A 22 14.53 -10.89 4.50
C ALA A 22 15.64 -10.33 5.40
N ASP A 23 16.90 -10.46 4.98
CA ASP A 23 18.07 -9.93 5.68
C ASP A 23 17.99 -8.41 5.83
N ARG A 24 17.68 -7.69 4.73
CA ARG A 24 17.50 -6.23 4.73
C ARG A 24 16.35 -5.78 5.63
N MET A 25 15.27 -6.54 5.66
CA MET A 25 14.09 -6.28 6.48
C MET A 25 14.26 -6.75 7.93
N GLY A 26 15.33 -7.48 8.26
CA GLY A 26 15.55 -8.08 9.59
C GLY A 26 14.45 -9.05 10.00
N VAL A 27 13.92 -9.83 9.05
CA VAL A 27 12.86 -10.84 9.27
C VAL A 27 13.29 -12.19 8.69
N SER A 28 12.51 -13.24 8.94
CA SER A 28 12.80 -14.55 8.36
C SER A 28 12.42 -14.64 6.89
N LEU A 29 13.13 -15.47 6.12
CA LEU A 29 12.75 -15.85 4.75
C LEU A 29 11.31 -16.36 4.68
N SER A 30 10.90 -17.16 5.67
CA SER A 30 9.54 -17.68 5.76
C SER A 30 8.51 -16.55 5.85
N TYR A 31 8.82 -15.46 6.54
CA TYR A 31 7.94 -14.31 6.63
C TYR A 31 7.79 -13.60 5.28
N ILE A 32 8.89 -13.33 4.57
CA ILE A 32 8.84 -12.76 3.21
C ILE A 32 8.05 -13.67 2.25
N ASN A 33 8.24 -14.99 2.34
CA ASN A 33 7.47 -15.94 1.56
C ASN A 33 5.96 -15.84 1.86
N LYS A 34 5.58 -15.76 3.13
CA LYS A 34 4.17 -15.58 3.53
C LYS A 34 3.60 -14.25 3.03
N VAL A 35 4.38 -13.17 3.11
CA VAL A 35 4.00 -11.85 2.58
C VAL A 35 3.73 -11.90 1.08
N GLU A 36 4.67 -12.45 0.29
CA GLU A 36 4.53 -12.51 -1.17
C GLU A 36 3.39 -13.43 -1.63
N ASN A 37 3.00 -14.41 -0.81
CA ASN A 37 1.95 -15.37 -1.11
C ASN A 37 0.62 -15.09 -0.41
N GLU A 38 0.48 -13.98 0.33
CA GLU A 38 -0.74 -13.61 1.07
C GLU A 38 -1.19 -14.69 2.09
N LYS A 39 -0.22 -15.29 2.78
CA LYS A 39 -0.43 -16.36 3.77
C LYS A 39 -0.17 -15.89 5.21
N LEU A 40 -0.49 -14.64 5.53
CA LEU A 40 -0.42 -14.14 6.90
C LEU A 40 -1.68 -14.61 7.65
N HIS A 41 -1.48 -15.43 8.69
CA HIS A 41 -2.58 -16.12 9.39
C HIS A 41 -3.44 -15.22 10.29
N PHE A 42 -3.04 -13.96 10.51
CA PHE A 42 -3.75 -13.01 11.37
C PHE A 42 -3.60 -11.59 10.80
N GLY A 43 -4.70 -11.04 10.27
CA GLY A 43 -4.69 -9.84 9.45
C GLY A 43 -4.05 -10.13 8.11
N ASP A 44 -4.79 -9.97 7.02
CA ASP A 44 -4.35 -10.35 5.66
C ASP A 44 -3.04 -9.64 5.22
N TYR A 45 -2.59 -8.61 5.98
CA TYR A 45 -1.48 -7.74 5.65
C TYR A 45 -0.54 -7.46 6.85
N PRO A 46 0.76 -7.23 6.59
CA PRO A 46 1.74 -6.91 7.64
C PRO A 46 1.48 -5.52 8.27
N SER A 47 2.19 -5.19 9.35
CA SER A 47 2.03 -3.88 10.03
C SER A 47 2.39 -2.71 9.11
N GLU A 48 1.84 -1.51 9.39
CA GLU A 48 2.13 -0.30 8.61
C GLU A 48 3.64 0.00 8.63
N LYS A 49 4.26 -0.08 9.82
CA LYS A 49 5.72 0.01 9.98
C LYS A 49 6.49 -0.95 9.07
N PHE A 50 5.99 -2.17 8.88
CA PHE A 50 6.63 -3.12 7.97
C PHE A 50 6.46 -2.69 6.51
N ILE A 51 5.27 -2.24 6.11
CA ILE A 51 4.98 -1.77 4.75
C ILE A 51 5.85 -0.56 4.41
N ASN A 52 6.00 0.39 5.32
CA ASN A 52 6.82 1.59 5.12
C ASN A 52 8.29 1.22 4.91
N ARG A 53 8.84 0.35 5.76
CA ARG A 53 10.21 -0.15 5.59
C ARG A 53 10.36 -0.93 4.28
N LEU A 54 9.36 -1.72 3.91
CA LEU A 54 9.35 -2.48 2.66
C LEU A 54 9.37 -1.55 1.44
N ALA A 55 8.60 -0.46 1.48
CA ALA A 55 8.60 0.58 0.45
C ALA A 55 10.00 1.18 0.29
N THR A 56 10.69 1.50 1.39
CA THR A 56 12.07 1.99 1.37
C THR A 56 13.05 0.97 0.78
N GLU A 57 13.05 -0.28 1.26
CA GLU A 57 13.97 -1.32 0.77
C GLU A 57 13.76 -1.67 -0.70
N LEU A 58 12.52 -1.55 -1.18
CA LEU A 58 12.14 -1.82 -2.56
C LEU A 58 12.09 -0.57 -3.45
N ASP A 59 12.39 0.61 -2.89
CA ASP A 59 12.17 1.96 -3.45
C ASP A 59 10.92 2.01 -4.33
N ALA A 60 9.82 1.81 -3.61
CA ALA A 60 8.46 1.80 -4.09
C ALA A 60 7.66 2.91 -3.40
N ASP A 61 6.52 3.23 -3.99
CA ASP A 61 5.56 4.16 -3.40
C ASP A 61 4.88 3.52 -2.18
N GLU A 62 5.08 4.11 -1.00
CA GLU A 62 4.47 3.67 0.26
C GLU A 62 2.94 3.74 0.19
N ASP A 63 2.39 4.80 -0.39
CA ASP A 63 0.95 5.01 -0.49
C ASP A 63 0.32 3.96 -1.42
N GLU A 64 1.01 3.60 -2.53
CA GLU A 64 0.61 2.48 -3.38
C GLU A 64 0.52 1.18 -2.57
N LEU A 65 1.57 0.86 -1.81
CA LEU A 65 1.61 -0.38 -1.03
C LEU A 65 0.56 -0.41 0.08
N LEU A 66 0.31 0.70 0.77
CA LEU A 66 -0.72 0.80 1.80
C LEU A 66 -2.13 0.62 1.23
N LEU A 67 -2.43 1.27 0.09
CA LEU A 67 -3.72 1.15 -0.59
C LEU A 67 -4.02 -0.28 -1.06
N LEU A 68 -2.98 -1.09 -1.33
CA LEU A 68 -3.13 -2.52 -1.64
C LEU A 68 -3.43 -3.39 -0.41
N THR A 69 -3.37 -2.84 0.80
CA THR A 69 -3.64 -3.54 2.07
C THR A 69 -4.95 -3.13 2.74
N ASP A 70 -5.88 -2.56 1.96
CA ASP A 70 -7.13 -1.97 2.45
C ASP A 70 -6.92 -0.86 3.52
N ARG A 71 -5.73 -0.26 3.54
CA ARG A 71 -5.35 0.83 4.44
C ARG A 71 -5.32 2.15 3.67
N VAL A 72 -5.85 3.18 4.31
CA VAL A 72 -5.77 4.56 3.80
C VAL A 72 -4.45 5.18 4.28
N PRO A 73 -3.61 5.72 3.36
CA PRO A 73 -2.41 6.47 3.70
C PRO A 73 -2.62 7.55 4.76
N PRO A 74 -1.64 7.80 5.65
CA PRO A 74 -1.75 8.82 6.70
C PRO A 74 -2.11 10.21 6.17
N SER A 75 -1.53 10.60 5.04
CA SER A 75 -1.79 11.88 4.34
C SER A 75 -3.28 12.05 3.98
N ILE A 76 -3.88 11.00 3.40
CA ILE A 76 -5.29 10.97 3.02
C ILE A 76 -6.19 10.91 4.27
N ARG A 77 -5.81 10.09 5.26
CA ARG A 77 -6.54 9.99 6.53
C ARG A 77 -6.64 11.33 7.25
N GLN A 78 -5.54 12.08 7.29
CA GLN A 78 -5.50 13.41 7.90
C GLN A 78 -6.44 14.38 7.19
N ARG A 79 -6.49 14.34 5.85
CA ARG A 79 -7.42 15.16 5.05
C ARG A 79 -8.89 14.81 5.33
N ILE A 80 -9.21 13.51 5.42
CA ILE A 80 -10.56 13.05 5.79
C ILE A 80 -10.94 13.54 7.20
N GLN A 81 -10.01 13.52 8.15
CA GLN A 81 -10.25 14.00 9.52
C GLN A 81 -10.46 15.51 9.58
N GLN A 82 -9.73 16.29 8.77
CA GLN A 82 -9.84 17.74 8.70
C GLN A 82 -11.13 18.20 7.99
N GLN A 83 -11.60 17.45 7.01
CA GLN A 83 -12.72 17.82 6.13
C GLN A 83 -13.75 16.69 5.98
N PRO A 84 -14.33 16.18 7.09
CA PRO A 84 -15.13 14.97 7.05
C PRO A 84 -16.43 15.13 6.26
N ALA A 85 -17.01 16.33 6.19
CA ALA A 85 -18.25 16.58 5.45
C ALA A 85 -18.02 16.48 3.94
N GLU A 86 -16.94 17.11 3.46
CA GLU A 86 -16.53 17.12 2.06
C GLU A 86 -16.21 15.70 1.58
N PHE A 87 -15.39 14.96 2.33
CA PHE A 87 -15.03 13.59 1.95
C PHE A 87 -16.22 12.62 2.01
N ARG A 88 -17.20 12.83 2.91
CA ARG A 88 -18.46 12.07 2.89
C ARG A 88 -19.28 12.33 1.63
N LEU A 89 -19.37 13.59 1.19
CA LEU A 89 -20.05 13.93 -0.05
C LEU A 89 -19.34 13.28 -1.24
N LEU A 90 -18.00 13.39 -1.31
CA LEU A 90 -17.20 12.76 -2.35
C LEU A 90 -17.41 11.25 -2.42
N ALA A 91 -17.48 10.57 -1.27
CA ALA A 91 -17.71 9.12 -1.18
C ALA A 91 -19.10 8.68 -1.68
N GLN A 92 -20.10 9.59 -1.70
CA GLN A 92 -21.46 9.31 -2.20
C GLN A 92 -21.60 9.56 -3.71
N LEU A 93 -20.63 10.23 -4.35
CA LEU A 93 -20.69 10.50 -5.78
C LEU A 93 -20.57 9.21 -6.60
N LYS A 94 -21.31 9.13 -7.71
CA LYS A 94 -21.09 8.07 -8.69
C LYS A 94 -19.68 8.21 -9.27
N PRO A 95 -19.01 7.11 -9.66
CA PRO A 95 -17.65 7.17 -10.22
C PRO A 95 -17.51 8.13 -11.41
N ARG A 96 -18.57 8.30 -12.21
CA ARG A 96 -18.61 9.26 -13.33
C ARG A 96 -18.50 10.71 -12.84
N ASP A 97 -19.23 11.07 -11.79
CA ASP A 97 -19.34 12.44 -11.30
C ASP A 97 -18.07 12.81 -10.52
N LEU A 98 -17.52 11.88 -9.73
CA LEU A 98 -16.23 12.04 -9.07
C LEU A 98 -15.11 12.31 -10.08
N ARG A 99 -15.05 11.55 -11.19
CA ARG A 99 -14.05 11.78 -12.26
C ARG A 99 -14.21 13.15 -12.93
N ARG A 100 -15.45 13.61 -13.14
CA ARG A 100 -15.73 14.94 -13.72
C ARG A 100 -15.27 16.05 -12.79
N LEU A 101 -15.54 15.94 -11.49
CA LEU A 101 -15.08 16.90 -10.50
C LEU A 101 -13.55 16.99 -10.49
N VAL A 102 -12.86 15.84 -10.45
CA VAL A 102 -11.38 15.81 -10.47
C VAL A 102 -10.83 16.44 -11.75
N ALA A 103 -11.45 16.18 -12.91
CA ALA A 103 -11.03 16.78 -14.18
C ALA A 103 -11.22 18.30 -14.25
N SER A 104 -12.05 18.89 -13.38
CA SER A 104 -12.30 20.33 -13.32
C SER A 104 -11.31 21.10 -12.43
N ILE A 105 -10.47 20.39 -11.66
CA ILE A 105 -9.48 21.01 -10.77
C ILE A 105 -8.25 21.41 -11.60
N PRO A 106 -7.83 22.70 -11.59
CA PRO A 106 -6.60 23.12 -12.24
C PRO A 106 -5.39 22.43 -11.59
N ARG A 107 -4.47 21.94 -12.43
CA ARG A 107 -3.26 21.21 -12.01
C ARG A 107 -2.08 22.14 -11.82
#